data_AF-M3H673-F1
#
_entry.id   AF-M3H673-F1
#
_cell.length_a   1.000
_cell.length_b   1.000
_cell.length_c   1.000
_cell.angle_alpha   90.00
_cell.angle_beta   90.00
_cell.angle_gamma   90.00
#
_symmetry.space_group_name_H-M   'P 1'
#
loop_
_entity.id
_entity.type
_entity.pdbx_description
1 polymer ?
#
loop_
_entity_poly.entity_id
_entity_poly.type
_entity_poly.pdbx_seq_one_letter_code
_entity_poly.pdbx_strand_id
1 'polypeptide(L)'
;MKKILYSVFCILFFCLLPVNCGDKEEVESVVVETLPWKGNPDSIPLALRTQNPIVSPDAKKGGTFRIYSNQFPKSLNYYLDQFSTTAHIFGLMFEPLLDYHPITLDPIPHLASSWKISPDKKKFTFKIDENAFWSDGKPVTANDVLFTYETLMDKNNNTAVFRIDLSRFENRLF
;
A
#
# COMPACT_ATOMS: atom_id res chain seq x y z
N MET A 1 12.62 67.41 13.61
CA MET A 1 12.43 66.03 14.13
C MET A 1 10.98 65.53 13.92
N LYS A 2 10.48 65.48 12.68
CA LYS A 2 9.11 64.97 12.38
C LYS A 2 9.06 64.03 11.16
N LYS A 3 10.20 63.71 10.54
CA LYS A 3 10.28 62.83 9.36
C LYS A 3 10.77 61.40 9.64
N ILE A 4 11.22 61.09 10.86
CA ILE A 4 11.68 59.74 11.24
C ILE A 4 10.55 58.87 11.78
N LEU A 5 9.44 59.48 12.24
CA LEU A 5 8.33 58.73 12.86
C LEU A 5 7.43 58.00 11.84
N TYR A 6 7.38 58.45 10.57
CA TYR A 6 6.55 57.83 9.53
C TYR A 6 7.21 56.61 8.87
N SER A 7 8.53 56.46 8.93
CA SER A 7 9.24 55.35 8.27
C SER A 7 9.26 54.06 9.11
N VAL A 8 8.97 54.15 10.42
CA VAL A 8 8.91 52.99 11.32
C VAL A 8 7.49 52.42 11.41
N PHE A 9 6.47 53.22 11.09
CA PHE A 9 5.07 52.78 11.15
C PHE A 9 4.66 51.90 9.96
N CYS A 10 5.34 52.00 8.81
CA CYS A 10 5.05 51.15 7.63
C CYS A 10 5.63 49.73 7.71
N ILE A 11 6.54 49.44 8.66
CA ILE A 11 7.18 48.11 8.75
C ILE A 11 6.44 47.17 9.72
N LEU A 12 5.56 47.69 10.57
CA LEU A 12 4.77 46.89 11.53
C LEU A 12 3.40 46.46 11.00
N PHE A 13 3.01 46.87 9.78
CA PHE A 13 1.70 46.52 9.21
C PHE A 13 1.72 45.30 8.27
N PHE A 14 2.86 44.60 8.15
CA PHE A 14 3.02 43.48 7.21
C PHE A 14 2.94 42.07 7.83
N CYS A 15 2.61 41.93 9.12
CA CYS A 15 2.61 40.63 9.81
C CYS A 15 1.29 40.27 10.51
N LEU A 16 0.15 40.70 9.95
CA LEU A 16 -1.18 40.19 10.34
C LEU A 16 -2.00 39.87 9.09
N LEU A 17 -1.42 39.13 8.15
CA LEU A 17 -2.27 38.28 7.33
C LEU A 17 -2.79 37.20 8.28
N PRO A 18 -4.10 37.10 8.54
CA PRO A 18 -4.61 35.90 9.15
C PRO A 18 -4.14 34.77 8.24
N VAL A 19 -3.32 33.86 8.78
CA VAL A 19 -3.18 32.54 8.19
C VAL A 19 -4.60 32.02 8.21
N ASN A 20 -5.29 32.15 7.07
CA ASN A 20 -6.56 31.52 6.86
C ASN A 20 -6.24 30.03 6.92
N CYS A 21 -6.34 29.47 8.13
CA CYS A 21 -6.32 28.05 8.36
C CYS A 21 -7.53 27.58 7.57
N GLY A 22 -7.26 27.07 6.36
CA GLY A 22 -8.27 26.74 5.38
C GLY A 22 -9.43 26.04 6.07
N ASP A 23 -10.65 26.43 5.72
CA ASP A 23 -11.87 25.94 6.31
C ASP A 23 -11.74 24.44 6.57
N LYS A 24 -11.93 24.04 7.83
CA LYS A 24 -11.94 22.62 8.18
C LYS A 24 -13.12 22.03 7.43
N GLU A 25 -12.88 21.47 6.26
CA GLU A 25 -13.85 20.58 5.62
C GLU A 25 -14.09 19.45 6.62
N GLU A 26 -15.25 19.50 7.28
CA GLU A 26 -15.81 18.34 7.94
C GLU A 26 -16.11 17.33 6.86
N VAL A 27 -15.10 16.51 6.54
CA VAL A 27 -15.29 15.31 5.73
C VAL A 27 -16.24 14.42 6.53
N GLU A 28 -17.51 14.44 6.15
CA GLU A 28 -18.53 13.56 6.69
C GLU A 28 -18.00 12.13 6.61
N SER A 29 -17.84 11.50 7.77
CA SER A 29 -17.28 10.16 7.83
C SER A 29 -18.25 9.21 7.14
N VAL A 30 -17.94 8.81 5.91
CA VAL A 30 -18.70 7.79 5.20
C VAL A 30 -18.74 6.56 6.11
N VAL A 31 -19.94 6.16 6.53
CA VAL A 31 -20.14 4.93 7.28
C VAL A 31 -19.84 3.80 6.30
N VAL A 32 -18.63 3.25 6.37
CA VAL A 32 -18.25 2.06 5.60
C VAL A 32 -18.98 0.89 6.23
N GLU A 33 -20.07 0.46 5.60
CA GLU A 33 -20.73 -0.79 5.99
C GLU A 33 -19.76 -1.96 5.77
N THR A 34 -19.40 -2.65 6.86
CA THR A 34 -18.61 -3.87 6.75
C THR A 34 -19.47 -4.95 6.12
N LEU A 35 -19.23 -5.24 4.85
CA LEU A 35 -19.88 -6.37 4.19
C LEU A 35 -19.39 -7.66 4.89
N PRO A 36 -20.29 -8.49 5.42
CA PRO A 36 -19.89 -9.77 6.00
C PRO A 36 -19.31 -10.64 4.88
N TRP A 37 -18.13 -11.20 5.12
CA TRP A 37 -17.53 -12.14 4.18
C TRP A 37 -18.44 -13.37 4.04
N LYS A 38 -18.79 -13.72 2.80
CA LYS A 38 -19.75 -14.79 2.46
C LYS A 38 -19.08 -16.10 2.01
N GLY A 39 -17.75 -16.15 2.00
CA GLY A 39 -17.00 -17.33 1.56
C GLY A 39 -17.06 -18.48 2.55
N ASN A 40 -16.50 -19.62 2.15
CA ASN A 40 -16.38 -20.80 3.02
C ASN A 40 -15.17 -20.64 3.96
N PRO A 41 -15.31 -20.52 5.29
CA PRO A 41 -14.17 -20.33 6.21
C PRO A 41 -13.03 -21.33 6.03
N ASP A 42 -13.32 -22.55 5.59
CA ASP A 42 -12.32 -23.58 5.36
C ASP A 42 -11.47 -23.36 4.10
N SER A 43 -11.88 -22.46 3.20
CA SER A 43 -11.04 -22.05 2.06
C SER A 43 -9.90 -21.11 2.48
N ILE A 44 -9.98 -20.49 3.67
CA ILE A 44 -8.93 -19.63 4.21
C ILE A 44 -7.75 -20.49 4.69
N PRO A 45 -6.50 -20.21 4.25
CA PRO A 45 -5.33 -20.92 4.73
C PRO A 45 -5.22 -20.94 6.26
N LEU A 46 -4.82 -22.08 6.83
CA LEU A 46 -4.78 -22.26 8.30
C LEU A 46 -3.93 -21.19 9.01
N ALA A 47 -2.82 -20.77 8.40
CA ALA A 47 -1.97 -19.72 8.92
C ALA A 47 -2.71 -18.37 9.08
N LEU A 48 -3.68 -18.08 8.21
CA LEU A 48 -4.50 -16.87 8.28
C LEU A 48 -5.73 -17.00 9.18
N ARG A 49 -6.16 -18.25 9.48
CA ARG A 49 -7.22 -18.53 10.45
C ARG A 49 -6.76 -18.42 11.90
N THR A 50 -5.46 -18.57 12.14
CA THR A 50 -4.89 -18.52 13.48
C THR A 50 -4.82 -17.07 13.95
N GLN A 51 -5.15 -16.81 15.21
CA GLN A 51 -5.10 -15.46 15.76
C GLN A 51 -3.68 -14.91 15.69
N ASN A 52 -3.53 -13.72 15.09
CA ASN A 52 -2.26 -13.02 15.08
C ASN A 52 -1.93 -12.55 16.52
N PRO A 53 -0.80 -12.99 17.11
CA PRO A 53 -0.47 -12.74 18.52
C PRO A 53 -0.18 -11.27 18.84
N ILE A 54 0.11 -10.43 17.83
CA ILE A 54 0.34 -8.98 18.04
C ILE A 54 -0.93 -8.15 17.85
N VAL A 55 -2.07 -8.79 17.53
CA VAL A 55 -3.36 -8.11 17.31
C VAL A 55 -4.29 -8.33 18.49
N SER A 56 -4.86 -7.25 19.01
CA SER A 56 -5.89 -7.34 20.05
C SER A 56 -7.21 -7.90 19.47
N PRO A 57 -7.80 -8.94 20.08
CA PRO A 57 -9.11 -9.45 19.66
C PRO A 57 -10.23 -8.42 19.88
N ASP A 58 -10.02 -7.46 20.79
CA ASP A 58 -10.98 -6.43 21.16
C ASP A 58 -10.81 -5.13 20.36
N ALA A 59 -10.13 -5.20 19.20
CA ALA A 59 -9.92 -4.04 18.34
C ALA A 59 -11.26 -3.44 17.90
N LYS A 60 -11.47 -2.15 18.22
CA LYS A 60 -12.66 -1.41 17.82
C LYS A 60 -12.60 -1.12 16.32
N LYS A 61 -13.62 -1.57 15.57
CA LYS A 61 -13.76 -1.29 14.14
C LYS A 61 -14.29 0.12 13.91
N GLY A 62 -13.86 0.75 12.82
CA GLY A 62 -14.32 2.07 12.36
C GLY A 62 -13.45 3.23 12.82
N GLY A 63 -13.87 4.45 12.46
CA GLY A 63 -13.15 5.70 12.72
C GLY A 63 -12.26 6.16 11.57
N THR A 64 -11.52 7.25 11.79
CA THR A 64 -10.59 7.82 10.81
C THR A 64 -9.16 7.73 11.33
N PHE A 65 -8.31 7.01 10.61
CA PHE A 65 -6.87 7.05 10.82
C PHE A 65 -6.26 8.18 10.00
N ARG A 66 -5.58 9.12 10.67
CA ARG A 66 -4.95 10.28 10.01
C ARG A 66 -3.44 10.15 10.10
N ILE A 67 -2.79 10.10 8.94
CA ILE A 67 -1.33 10.18 8.82
C ILE A 67 -0.93 11.53 8.25
N TYR A 68 0.18 12.07 8.73
CA TYR A 68 0.79 13.26 8.16
C TYR A 68 1.77 12.85 7.04
N SER A 69 1.68 13.53 5.89
CA SER A 69 2.70 13.49 4.85
C SER A 69 3.26 14.89 4.65
N ASN A 70 4.59 14.99 4.55
CA ASN A 70 5.28 16.24 4.27
C ASN A 70 5.20 16.66 2.79
N GLN A 71 4.85 15.74 1.89
CA GLN A 71 4.72 15.97 0.45
C GLN A 71 3.49 15.24 -0.08
N PHE A 72 2.85 15.84 -1.09
CA PHE A 72 1.81 15.14 -1.85
C PHE A 72 2.43 14.03 -2.70
N PRO A 73 1.77 12.86 -2.84
CA PRO A 73 2.25 11.81 -3.72
C PRO A 73 2.28 12.34 -5.15
N LYS A 74 3.37 12.05 -5.87
CA LYS A 74 3.50 12.47 -7.28
C LYS A 74 2.66 11.58 -8.19
N SER A 75 2.39 10.35 -7.74
CA SER A 75 1.52 9.39 -8.40
C SER A 75 0.94 8.43 -7.37
N LEU A 76 -0.25 7.91 -7.64
CA LEU A 76 -0.80 6.76 -6.92
C LEU A 76 -0.50 5.43 -7.62
N ASN A 77 0.44 5.43 -8.56
CA ASN A 77 1.01 4.21 -9.13
C ASN A 77 2.19 3.74 -8.26
N TYR A 78 2.05 2.56 -7.67
CA TYR A 78 3.05 1.91 -6.81
C TYR A 78 4.46 1.91 -7.39
N TYR A 79 4.57 1.73 -8.70
CA TYR A 79 5.86 1.52 -9.35
C TYR A 79 6.54 2.83 -9.79
N LEU A 80 5.87 3.97 -9.67
CA LEU A 80 6.39 5.27 -10.10
C LEU A 80 6.68 6.23 -8.95
N ASP A 81 5.98 6.11 -7.82
CA ASP A 81 6.25 6.90 -6.61
C ASP A 81 7.15 6.12 -5.65
N GLN A 82 8.18 6.78 -5.12
CA GLN A 82 9.24 6.15 -4.32
C GLN A 82 9.31 6.73 -2.89
N PHE A 83 8.32 7.53 -2.49
CA PHE A 83 8.32 8.12 -1.15
C PHE A 83 7.79 7.14 -0.11
N SER A 84 8.47 7.09 1.04
CA SER A 84 8.12 6.21 2.16
C SER A 84 6.71 6.47 2.70
N THR A 85 6.25 7.73 2.71
CA THR A 85 4.90 8.04 3.17
C THR A 85 3.83 7.49 2.22
N THR A 86 4.07 7.56 0.90
CA THR A 86 3.16 6.97 -0.10
C THR A 86 3.17 5.45 -0.03
N ALA A 87 4.30 4.83 0.32
CA ALA A 87 4.39 3.38 0.50
C ALA A 87 3.40 2.84 1.55
N HIS A 88 3.09 3.62 2.60
CA HIS A 88 2.04 3.23 3.57
C HIS A 88 0.65 3.21 2.93
N ILE A 89 0.32 4.19 2.09
CA ILE A 89 -0.95 4.23 1.36
C ILE A 89 -1.04 3.03 0.44
N PHE A 90 0.06 2.71 -0.24
CA PHE A 90 0.13 1.59 -1.14
C PHE A 90 -0.02 0.22 -0.47
N GLY A 91 0.51 0.03 0.73
CA GLY A 91 0.28 -1.18 1.52
C GLY A 91 -1.19 -1.40 1.89
N LEU A 92 -2.04 -0.38 1.77
CA LEU A 92 -3.50 -0.48 1.93
C LEU A 92 -4.23 -0.75 0.60
N MET A 93 -3.54 -0.63 -0.54
CA MET A 93 -4.13 -0.70 -1.89
C MET A 93 -3.69 -1.94 -2.66
N PHE A 94 -2.45 -2.40 -2.45
CA PHE A 94 -1.82 -3.48 -3.22
C PHE A 94 -1.26 -4.54 -2.29
N GLU A 95 -1.49 -5.80 -2.62
CA GLU A 95 -1.12 -6.94 -1.78
C GLU A 95 0.00 -7.78 -2.43
N PRO A 96 0.96 -8.29 -1.63
CA PRO A 96 1.96 -9.23 -2.11
C PRO A 96 1.41 -10.66 -2.23
N LEU A 97 2.15 -11.55 -2.90
CA LEU A 97 1.82 -12.98 -2.96
C LEU A 97 1.85 -13.64 -1.58
N LEU A 98 2.85 -13.31 -0.77
CA LEU A 98 3.09 -13.83 0.58
C LEU A 98 3.39 -12.69 1.53
N ASP A 99 3.22 -12.95 2.81
CA ASP A 99 3.64 -12.06 3.90
C ASP A 99 4.53 -12.82 4.89
N TYR A 100 4.90 -12.19 5.99
CA TYR A 100 5.72 -12.77 7.06
C TYR A 100 4.96 -12.83 8.37
N HIS A 101 5.08 -13.96 9.07
CA HIS A 101 4.57 -14.08 10.42
C HIS A 101 5.27 -13.05 11.34
N PRO A 102 4.54 -12.22 12.12
CA PRO A 102 5.10 -11.05 12.79
C PRO A 102 6.11 -11.36 13.89
N ILE A 103 6.17 -12.61 14.37
CA ILE A 103 7.12 -13.05 15.40
C ILE A 103 8.23 -13.90 14.81
N THR A 104 7.88 -14.92 14.02
CA THR A 104 8.84 -15.92 13.55
C THR A 104 9.51 -15.53 12.23
N LEU A 105 8.93 -14.57 11.50
CA LEU A 105 9.34 -14.16 10.16
C LEU A 105 9.28 -15.28 9.12
N ASP A 106 8.56 -16.36 9.42
CA ASP A 106 8.28 -17.40 8.43
C ASP A 106 7.32 -16.85 7.37
N PRO A 107 7.49 -17.24 6.10
CA PRO A 107 6.54 -16.87 5.05
C PRO A 107 5.16 -17.45 5.34
N ILE A 108 4.13 -16.61 5.23
CA ILE A 108 2.72 -16.97 5.39
C ILE A 108 1.92 -16.62 4.12
N PRO A 109 0.79 -17.30 3.87
CA PRO A 109 -0.11 -16.97 2.78
C PRO A 109 -0.57 -15.50 2.84
N HIS A 110 -0.74 -14.86 1.67
CA HIS A 110 -1.48 -13.61 1.51
C HIS A 110 -2.34 -13.75 0.25
N LEU A 111 -2.02 -13.08 -0.87
CA LEU A 111 -2.73 -13.26 -2.14
C LEU A 111 -2.59 -14.69 -2.70
N ALA A 112 -1.49 -15.38 -2.38
CA ALA A 112 -1.33 -16.82 -2.65
C ALA A 112 -1.72 -17.64 -1.42
N SER A 113 -2.64 -18.59 -1.62
CA SER A 113 -3.10 -19.54 -0.59
C SER A 113 -2.06 -20.60 -0.24
N SER A 114 -1.18 -20.95 -1.18
CA SER A 114 -0.09 -21.91 -0.98
C SER A 114 1.01 -21.72 -2.03
N TRP A 115 2.20 -22.25 -1.74
CA TRP A 115 3.32 -22.24 -2.67
C TRP A 115 4.16 -23.51 -2.57
N LYS A 116 4.93 -23.78 -3.62
CA LYS A 116 5.92 -24.86 -3.69
C LYS A 116 7.20 -24.32 -4.31
N ILE A 117 8.33 -24.75 -3.76
CA ILE A 117 9.66 -24.44 -4.26
C ILE A 117 10.29 -25.76 -4.71
N SER A 118 10.84 -25.79 -5.93
CA SER A 118 11.54 -26.97 -6.43
C SER A 118 12.81 -27.27 -5.60
N PRO A 119 13.29 -28.52 -5.57
CA PRO A 119 14.49 -28.89 -4.80
C PRO A 119 15.74 -28.08 -5.18
N ASP A 120 15.87 -27.68 -6.45
CA ASP A 120 16.96 -26.86 -6.97
C ASP A 120 16.77 -25.35 -6.73
N LYS A 121 15.65 -24.94 -6.13
CA LYS A 121 15.25 -23.56 -5.85
C LYS A 121 15.19 -22.66 -7.09
N LYS A 122 14.97 -23.24 -8.28
CA LYS A 122 14.84 -22.49 -9.54
C LYS A 122 13.39 -22.29 -9.98
N LYS A 123 12.44 -23.05 -9.43
CA LYS A 123 11.02 -22.95 -9.75
C LYS A 123 10.22 -22.69 -8.49
N PHE A 124 9.46 -21.60 -8.52
CA PHE A 124 8.50 -21.22 -7.50
C PHE A 124 7.11 -21.33 -8.13
N THR A 125 6.19 -21.99 -7.45
CA THR A 125 4.81 -22.16 -7.93
C THR A 125 3.88 -21.69 -6.83
N PHE A 126 3.01 -20.72 -7.16
CA PHE A 126 2.05 -20.13 -6.24
C PHE A 126 0.63 -20.48 -6.69
N LYS A 127 -0.24 -20.82 -5.75
CA LYS A 127 -1.69 -20.94 -5.99
C LYS A 127 -2.37 -19.69 -5.47
N ILE A 128 -3.00 -18.92 -6.36
CA ILE A 128 -3.79 -17.74 -5.97
C ILE A 128 -4.97 -18.18 -5.11
N ASP A 129 -5.30 -17.38 -4.08
CA ASP A 129 -6.47 -17.62 -3.24
C ASP A 129 -7.76 -17.46 -4.08
N GLU A 130 -8.65 -18.45 -4.00
CA GLU A 130 -9.93 -18.46 -4.72
C GLU A 130 -10.90 -17.39 -4.19
N ASN A 131 -10.62 -16.83 -3.01
CA ASN A 131 -11.36 -15.73 -2.40
C ASN A 131 -10.73 -14.35 -2.70
N ALA A 132 -9.66 -14.27 -3.50
CA ALA A 132 -9.04 -13.00 -3.83
C ALA A 132 -9.84 -12.27 -4.92
N PHE A 133 -10.32 -11.07 -4.60
CA PHE A 133 -11.04 -10.21 -5.52
C PHE A 133 -10.46 -8.79 -5.48
N TRP A 134 -10.40 -8.16 -6.64
CA TRP A 134 -10.20 -6.72 -6.74
C TRP A 134 -11.36 -5.98 -6.08
N SER A 135 -11.13 -4.72 -5.72
CA SER A 135 -12.16 -3.87 -5.10
C SER A 135 -13.39 -3.62 -6.00
N ASP A 136 -13.26 -3.84 -7.32
CA ASP A 136 -14.36 -3.80 -8.29
C ASP A 136 -15.14 -5.13 -8.39
N GLY A 137 -14.75 -6.15 -7.62
CA GLY A 137 -15.40 -7.45 -7.56
C GLY A 137 -14.90 -8.47 -8.59
N LYS A 138 -13.92 -8.15 -9.45
CA LYS A 138 -13.32 -9.14 -10.35
C LYS A 138 -12.38 -10.08 -9.57
N PRO A 139 -12.36 -11.39 -9.89
CA PRO A 139 -11.43 -12.31 -9.26
C PRO A 139 -9.99 -11.94 -9.62
N VAL A 140 -9.08 -12.06 -8.66
CA VAL A 140 -7.64 -11.98 -8.91
C VAL A 140 -7.17 -13.31 -9.49
N THR A 141 -6.32 -13.25 -10.51
CA THR A 141 -5.85 -14.43 -11.24
C THR A 141 -4.32 -14.42 -11.38
N ALA A 142 -3.76 -15.57 -11.77
CA ALA A 142 -2.34 -15.66 -12.11
C ALA A 142 -1.97 -14.74 -13.29
N ASN A 143 -2.92 -14.35 -14.15
CA ASN A 143 -2.66 -13.43 -15.25
C ASN A 143 -2.40 -12.01 -14.75
N ASP A 144 -3.00 -11.58 -13.65
CA ASP A 144 -2.74 -10.26 -13.06
C ASP A 144 -1.31 -10.18 -12.51
N VAL A 145 -0.85 -11.27 -11.90
CA VAL A 145 0.54 -11.42 -11.41
C VAL A 145 1.52 -11.44 -12.59
N LEU A 146 1.19 -12.17 -13.67
CA LEU A 146 2.00 -12.20 -14.88
C LEU A 146 2.07 -10.82 -15.54
N PHE A 147 0.94 -10.16 -15.71
CA PHE A 147 0.85 -8.80 -16.24
C PHE A 147 1.71 -7.82 -15.44
N THR A 148 1.69 -7.92 -14.11
CA THR A 148 2.52 -7.10 -13.22
C THR A 148 4.00 -7.35 -13.47
N TYR A 149 4.42 -8.62 -13.54
CA TYR A 149 5.81 -8.99 -13.84
C TYR A 149 6.24 -8.45 -15.22
N GLU A 150 5.45 -8.70 -16.27
CA GLU A 150 5.77 -8.24 -17.63
C GLU A 150 5.85 -6.72 -17.73
N THR A 151 4.94 -6.00 -17.06
CA THR A 151 4.94 -4.53 -16.99
C THR A 151 6.23 -4.01 -16.34
N LEU A 152 6.68 -4.65 -15.27
CA LEU A 152 7.93 -4.29 -14.59
C LEU A 152 9.16 -4.59 -15.44
N MET A 153 9.13 -5.69 -16.21
CA MET A 153 10.23 -6.13 -17.05
C MET A 153 10.32 -5.37 -18.38
N ASP A 154 9.23 -4.80 -18.88
CA ASP A 154 9.22 -4.00 -20.12
C ASP A 154 10.16 -2.78 -20.00
N LYS A 155 11.11 -2.70 -20.94
CA LYS A 155 12.14 -1.65 -21.01
C LYS A 155 11.58 -0.27 -21.31
N ASN A 156 10.40 -0.18 -21.90
CA ASN A 156 9.73 1.07 -22.21
C ASN A 156 9.08 1.71 -20.98
N ASN A 157 8.91 0.95 -19.89
CA ASN A 157 8.34 1.45 -18.64
C ASN A 157 9.43 1.98 -17.70
N ASN A 158 9.08 3.01 -16.92
CA ASN A 158 9.94 3.65 -15.92
C ASN A 158 10.04 2.83 -14.62
N THR A 159 10.33 1.54 -14.74
CA THR A 159 10.31 0.54 -13.66
C THR A 159 11.68 -0.10 -13.42
N ALA A 160 12.75 0.55 -13.87
CA ALA A 160 14.11 0.00 -13.89
C ALA A 160 14.59 -0.53 -12.52
N VAL A 161 14.21 0.12 -11.42
CA VAL A 161 14.57 -0.30 -10.05
C VAL A 161 14.07 -1.72 -9.76
N PHE A 162 12.83 -2.05 -10.13
CA PHE A 162 12.25 -3.38 -9.91
C PHE A 162 12.80 -4.43 -10.86
N ARG A 163 13.15 -4.01 -12.09
CA ARG A 163 13.68 -4.91 -13.12
C ARG A 163 15.00 -5.57 -12.71
N ILE A 164 15.86 -4.85 -12.00
CA ILE A 164 17.15 -5.37 -11.52
C ILE A 164 16.90 -6.65 -10.71
N ASP A 165 15.99 -6.59 -9.73
CA ASP A 165 15.69 -7.73 -8.88
C ASP A 165 14.94 -8.83 -9.63
N LEU A 166 13.93 -8.48 -10.42
CA LEU A 166 13.11 -9.46 -11.13
C LEU A 166 13.83 -10.13 -12.30
N SER A 167 14.94 -9.56 -12.79
CA SER A 167 15.76 -10.16 -13.85
C SER A 167 16.35 -11.53 -13.49
N ARG A 168 16.40 -11.88 -12.20
CA ARG A 168 16.80 -13.22 -11.73
C ARG A 168 15.85 -14.33 -12.17
N PHE A 169 14.61 -13.96 -12.52
CA PHE A 169 13.59 -14.88 -13.02
C PHE A 169 13.48 -14.86 -14.55
N GLU A 170 14.21 -13.97 -15.23
CA GLU A 170 14.33 -14.06 -16.69
C GLU A 170 14.95 -15.41 -17.05
N ASN A 171 14.34 -16.09 -18.01
CA ASN A 171 14.86 -17.34 -18.52
C ASN A 171 16.09 -17.01 -19.39
N ARG A 172 17.24 -16.80 -18.74
CA ARG A 172 18.51 -16.61 -19.43
C ARG A 172 18.95 -17.97 -19.94
N LEU A 173 18.63 -18.25 -21.20
CA LEU A 173 19.37 -19.23 -21.98
C LEU A 173 20.83 -18.77 -21.98
N PHE A 174 21.67 -19.46 -21.21
CA PHE A 174 23.12 -19.34 -21.34
C PHE A 174 23.57 -20.00 -22.64
#